data_AF-V4Q3K4-F1
#
_entry.id   AF-V4Q3K4-F1
#
_cell.length_a   1.000
_cell.length_b   1.000
_cell.length_c   1.000
_cell.angle_alpha   90.00
_cell.angle_beta   90.00
_cell.angle_gamma   90.00
#
_symmetry.space_group_name_H-M   'P 1'
#
loop_
_entity.id
_entity.type
_entity.pdbx_description
1 polymer ?
#
loop_
_entity_poly.entity_id
_entity_poly.type
_entity_poly.pdbx_seq_one_letter_code
_entity_poly.pdbx_strand_id
1 'polypeptide(L)'
;MTGDLSFTADRLTVMTASGQVTLDATTLYDAAPCRFDPVSGQRLLPGGAGLEQPALTAADFGDDGLWLVFNGEERLLFSYEALEALAFDPPAATPVPWDRRHAETLMPVPYGAFLTDDGALRQALLQVAVHGFVRLAGAPARAGEIETAVARFGHIRETNYGRLFDVRTRPSADNLADTALALEVHSDNPYREPPPGLQILHAVQASAAGGQSLLVDGLAAAARLRRSDPAAYNLLTQVVVRFRWSNRDHDHRAEAPILTCDADGAPVTIRYNPRACLGPVGDAATQRAWRQANRAFAACVNAPDLTLRFNLAQGDMVIMDNSRVLHGRDAFPGETGERWLQGAYADRDGLMSRLRVLTRRHAERVVDDVAALFDSPACDQTYGEALSLRDHLLQTAQSVRQNGGSPSLIAAALLHDLGWLETQGAHEKSGAELLQPFFGAAVSEPVRLHVLAKRWLVTTSPEYLELLSPASIATLRQQGGTLTEDGCRDFEAEPWFDDAVFLRRAEDESKIPGAACLNFAAHRPLLLRLAARHSLLAEA
;
A
#
# COMPACT_ATOMS: atom_id res chain seq x y z
N MET A 1 16.13 32.79 -5.81
CA MET A 1 15.88 31.42 -6.33
C MET A 1 17.10 30.54 -6.07
N THR A 2 17.41 30.20 -4.80
CA THR A 2 18.62 29.43 -4.45
C THR A 2 18.39 28.28 -3.46
N GLY A 3 17.13 27.92 -3.16
CA GLY A 3 16.81 26.85 -2.19
C GLY A 3 16.47 25.49 -2.79
N ASP A 4 16.09 25.44 -4.07
CA ASP A 4 15.53 24.22 -4.68
C ASP A 4 16.58 23.27 -5.28
N LEU A 5 17.83 23.73 -5.44
CA LEU A 5 18.87 22.99 -6.14
C LEU A 5 20.27 23.42 -5.66
N SER A 6 21.10 22.45 -5.25
CA SER A 6 22.52 22.65 -5.00
C SER A 6 23.29 21.37 -5.32
N PHE A 7 24.55 21.47 -5.74
CA PHE A 7 25.34 20.30 -6.08
C PHE A 7 26.83 20.48 -5.81
N THR A 8 27.51 19.36 -5.64
CA THR A 8 28.96 19.18 -5.64
C THR A 8 29.32 18.20 -6.76
N ALA A 9 30.61 17.93 -6.98
CA ALA A 9 31.03 16.94 -7.97
C ALA A 9 30.48 15.53 -7.70
N ASP A 10 30.24 15.19 -6.43
CA ASP A 10 29.84 13.86 -5.98
C ASP A 10 28.36 13.74 -5.60
N ARG A 11 27.63 14.85 -5.43
CA ARG A 11 26.24 14.81 -4.93
C ARG A 11 25.38 15.94 -5.48
N LEU A 12 24.09 15.66 -5.57
CA LEU A 12 23.03 16.61 -5.87
C LEU A 12 22.07 16.69 -4.68
N THR A 13 21.78 17.88 -4.18
CA THR A 13 20.64 18.12 -3.29
C THR A 13 19.58 18.90 -4.07
N VAL A 14 18.40 18.31 -4.20
CA VAL A 14 17.31 18.86 -5.00
C VAL A 14 16.00 18.78 -4.23
N MET A 15 15.19 19.82 -4.34
CA MET A 15 13.80 19.83 -3.86
C MET A 15 12.90 19.26 -4.96
N THR A 16 12.40 18.04 -4.75
CA THR A 16 11.41 17.42 -5.63
C THR A 16 9.98 17.83 -5.23
N ALA A 17 8.97 17.26 -5.89
CA ALA A 17 7.58 17.47 -5.52
C ALA A 17 7.25 16.91 -4.12
N SER A 18 7.88 15.81 -3.69
CA SER A 18 7.66 15.20 -2.36
C SER A 18 8.66 15.61 -1.28
N GLY A 19 9.61 16.48 -1.59
CA GLY A 19 10.53 17.06 -0.61
C GLY A 19 11.99 17.06 -1.05
N GLN A 20 12.86 17.48 -0.14
CA GLN A 20 14.29 17.57 -0.41
C GLN A 20 14.95 16.19 -0.32
N VAL A 21 15.77 15.87 -1.32
CA VAL A 21 16.56 14.65 -1.37
C VAL A 21 18.00 14.98 -1.72
N THR A 22 18.95 14.21 -1.19
CA THR A 22 20.35 14.24 -1.62
C THR A 22 20.74 12.92 -2.25
N LEU A 23 21.03 12.93 -3.54
CA LEU A 23 21.42 11.77 -4.35
C LEU A 23 22.90 11.86 -4.71
N ASP A 24 23.60 10.73 -4.73
CA ASP A 24 24.99 10.68 -5.20
C ASP A 24 25.06 10.72 -6.73
N ALA A 25 26.14 11.32 -7.23
CA ALA A 25 26.40 11.50 -8.66
C ALA A 25 26.44 10.16 -9.40
N THR A 26 26.96 9.09 -8.77
CA THR A 26 27.00 7.74 -9.36
C THR A 26 25.61 7.18 -9.55
N THR A 27 24.75 7.21 -8.53
CA THR A 27 23.35 6.78 -8.63
C THR A 27 22.61 7.54 -9.72
N LEU A 28 22.77 8.86 -9.80
CA LEU A 28 22.16 9.68 -10.86
C LEU A 28 22.68 9.28 -12.24
N TYR A 29 23.99 9.14 -12.42
CA TYR A 29 24.55 8.76 -13.71
C TYR A 29 24.07 7.38 -14.18
N ASP A 30 24.01 6.42 -13.26
CA ASP A 30 23.60 5.04 -13.51
C ASP A 30 22.09 4.87 -13.72
N ALA A 31 21.29 5.68 -13.03
CA ALA A 31 19.83 5.64 -13.08
C ALA A 31 19.24 6.58 -14.14
N ALA A 32 20.08 7.28 -14.92
CA ALA A 32 19.63 8.19 -15.96
C ALA A 32 18.70 7.45 -16.96
N PRO A 33 17.49 7.97 -17.25
CA PRO A 33 16.51 7.28 -18.09
C PRO A 33 17.04 6.82 -19.46
N CYS A 34 17.93 7.59 -20.09
CA CYS A 34 18.54 7.24 -21.37
C CYS A 34 19.51 6.05 -21.31
N ARG A 35 19.84 5.55 -20.11
CA ARG A 35 20.64 4.33 -19.89
C ARG A 35 19.78 3.07 -19.82
N PHE A 36 18.46 3.19 -20.00
CA PHE A 36 17.53 2.08 -20.03
C PHE A 36 16.87 2.00 -21.40
N ASP A 37 16.64 0.78 -21.87
CA ASP A 37 15.87 0.56 -23.08
C ASP A 37 14.42 1.01 -22.85
N PRO A 38 13.88 1.93 -23.67
CA PRO A 38 12.58 2.54 -23.41
C PRO A 38 11.40 1.56 -23.54
N VAL A 39 11.62 0.38 -24.14
CA VAL A 39 10.57 -0.63 -24.35
C VAL A 39 10.57 -1.67 -23.24
N SER A 40 11.73 -2.26 -22.95
CA SER A 40 11.89 -3.33 -21.96
C SER A 40 12.16 -2.83 -20.54
N GLY A 41 12.61 -1.58 -20.40
CA GLY A 41 13.05 -1.01 -19.12
C GLY A 41 14.34 -1.63 -18.59
N GLN A 42 15.06 -2.42 -19.40
CA GLN A 42 16.33 -3.02 -18.98
C GLN A 42 17.49 -2.04 -19.12
N ARG A 43 18.44 -2.10 -18.18
CA ARG A 43 19.65 -1.27 -18.23
C ARG A 43 20.48 -1.65 -19.46
N LEU A 44 20.88 -0.65 -20.24
CA LEU A 44 21.71 -0.77 -21.44
C LEU A 44 23.20 -0.90 -21.10
N LEU A 45 23.62 -0.38 -19.94
CA LEU A 45 25.00 -0.48 -19.46
C LEU A 45 25.29 -1.90 -18.93
N PRO A 46 26.41 -2.53 -19.33
CA PRO A 46 26.84 -3.81 -18.76
C PRO A 46 27.08 -3.70 -17.25
N GLY A 47 26.82 -4.78 -16.51
CA GLY A 47 27.14 -4.86 -15.07
C GLY A 47 28.65 -4.72 -14.84
N GLY A 48 29.10 -3.52 -14.47
CA GLY A 48 30.51 -3.15 -14.28
C GLY A 48 31.03 -2.03 -15.17
N ALA A 49 30.27 -1.61 -16.19
CA ALA A 49 30.54 -0.36 -16.91
C ALA A 49 30.04 0.81 -16.05
N GLY A 50 30.95 1.70 -15.62
CA GLY A 50 30.65 2.76 -14.63
C GLY A 50 31.63 2.84 -13.45
N LEU A 51 32.77 2.14 -13.49
CA LEU A 51 33.81 2.21 -12.44
C LEU A 51 34.58 3.54 -12.39
N GLU A 52 34.35 4.46 -13.35
CA GLU A 52 34.80 5.85 -13.24
C GLU A 52 33.76 6.63 -12.45
N GLN A 53 34.17 7.33 -11.38
CA GLN A 53 33.25 8.15 -10.59
C GLN A 53 32.80 9.36 -11.43
N PRO A 54 31.54 9.42 -11.88
CA PRO A 54 31.07 10.53 -12.70
C PRO A 54 31.03 11.78 -11.84
N ALA A 55 31.61 12.88 -12.32
CA ALA A 55 31.64 14.16 -11.62
C ALA A 55 30.52 15.05 -12.13
N LEU A 56 29.58 15.43 -11.27
CA LEU A 56 28.52 16.37 -11.60
C LEU A 56 29.09 17.79 -11.72
N THR A 57 29.02 18.37 -12.92
CA THR A 57 29.60 19.69 -13.23
C THR A 57 28.55 20.79 -13.42
N ALA A 58 27.30 20.42 -13.74
CA ALA A 58 26.19 21.36 -13.79
C ALA A 58 24.85 20.66 -13.51
N ALA A 59 23.90 21.40 -12.94
CA ALA A 59 22.51 20.98 -12.75
C ALA A 59 21.59 22.19 -12.98
N ASP A 60 20.51 22.01 -13.74
CA ASP A 60 19.54 23.07 -13.99
C ASP A 60 18.14 22.51 -14.27
N PHE A 61 17.10 23.21 -13.80
CA PHE A 61 15.72 22.84 -14.06
C PHE A 61 15.26 23.38 -15.42
N GLY A 62 14.52 22.55 -16.16
CA GLY A 62 13.81 22.93 -17.37
C GLY A 62 12.33 22.53 -17.31
N ASP A 63 11.60 22.83 -18.38
CA ASP A 63 10.18 22.49 -18.50
C ASP A 63 9.94 20.97 -18.50
N ASP A 64 10.91 20.20 -19.00
CA ASP A 64 10.88 18.75 -19.17
C ASP A 64 11.46 17.97 -17.98
N GLY A 65 12.10 18.65 -17.04
CA GLY A 65 12.66 18.06 -15.82
C GLY A 65 13.99 18.65 -15.40
N LEU A 66 14.85 17.83 -14.78
CA LEU A 66 16.16 18.22 -14.29
C LEU A 66 17.25 17.78 -15.28
N TRP A 67 18.00 18.74 -15.81
CA TRP A 67 19.17 18.52 -16.63
C TRP A 67 20.42 18.44 -15.77
N LEU A 68 21.21 17.39 -15.94
CA LEU A 68 22.48 17.17 -15.25
C LEU A 68 23.61 17.04 -16.26
N VAL A 69 24.77 17.65 -16.00
CA VAL A 69 25.97 17.50 -16.82
C VAL A 69 27.04 16.79 -16.01
N PHE A 70 27.51 15.65 -16.52
CA PHE A 70 28.58 14.86 -15.92
C PHE A 70 29.87 14.97 -16.73
N ASN A 71 31.00 15.00 -16.02
CA ASN A 71 32.35 15.07 -16.57
C ASN A 71 32.59 16.24 -17.54
N GLY A 72 31.77 17.29 -17.46
CA GLY A 72 31.82 18.46 -18.35
C GLY A 72 31.25 18.26 -19.75
N GLU A 73 30.79 17.06 -20.12
CA GLU A 73 30.41 16.71 -21.48
C GLU A 73 29.04 16.03 -21.59
N GLU A 74 28.75 15.09 -20.69
CA GLU A 74 27.56 14.23 -20.79
C GLU A 74 26.34 14.90 -20.15
N ARG A 75 25.42 15.36 -20.99
CA ARG A 75 24.17 15.98 -20.55
C ARG A 75 23.03 14.95 -20.51
N LEU A 76 22.48 14.71 -19.32
CA LEU A 76 21.44 13.72 -19.05
C LEU A 76 20.17 14.42 -18.52
N LEU A 77 18.99 13.93 -18.94
CA LEU A 77 17.69 14.45 -18.51
C LEU A 77 17.00 13.46 -17.57
N PHE A 78 16.50 13.99 -16.46
CA PHE A 78 15.53 13.33 -15.59
C PHE A 78 14.19 14.04 -15.70
N SER A 79 13.15 13.35 -16.19
CA SER A 79 11.80 13.89 -16.03
C SER A 79 11.45 14.03 -14.55
N TYR A 80 10.50 14.90 -14.20
CA TYR A 80 10.05 15.05 -12.81
C TYR A 80 9.60 13.72 -12.20
N GLU A 81 8.93 12.87 -12.98
CA GLU A 81 8.53 11.52 -12.56
C GLU A 81 9.71 10.57 -12.36
N ALA A 82 10.71 10.60 -13.25
CA ALA A 82 11.90 9.77 -13.12
C ALA A 82 12.76 10.18 -11.90
N LEU A 83 12.89 11.50 -11.66
CA LEU A 83 13.57 12.03 -10.48
C LEU A 83 12.84 11.61 -9.20
N GLU A 84 11.51 11.72 -9.17
CA GLU A 84 10.70 11.32 -8.02
C GLU A 84 10.80 9.81 -7.75
N ALA A 85 10.72 8.99 -8.79
CA ALA A 85 10.81 7.53 -8.69
C ALA A 85 12.19 7.06 -8.24
N LEU A 86 13.25 7.83 -8.54
CA LEU A 86 14.60 7.58 -8.04
C LEU A 86 14.75 8.06 -6.58
N ALA A 87 14.15 9.20 -6.24
CA ALA A 87 14.30 9.86 -4.96
C ALA A 87 13.55 9.17 -3.82
N PHE A 88 12.41 8.52 -4.09
CA PHE A 88 11.56 7.95 -3.06
C PHE A 88 10.98 6.59 -3.43
N ASP A 89 10.96 5.70 -2.46
CA ASP A 89 10.32 4.39 -2.60
C ASP A 89 8.83 4.53 -2.93
N PRO A 90 8.30 3.74 -3.88
CA PRO A 90 6.88 3.74 -4.18
C PRO A 90 6.06 3.31 -2.96
N PRO A 91 4.84 3.85 -2.77
CA PRO A 91 3.94 3.38 -1.72
C PRO A 91 3.71 1.87 -1.82
N ALA A 92 3.79 1.17 -0.69
CA ALA A 92 3.64 -0.27 -0.61
C ALA A 92 2.60 -0.65 0.43
N ALA A 93 1.83 -1.70 0.15
CA ALA A 93 0.91 -2.30 1.12
C ALA A 93 1.72 -2.86 2.30
N THR A 94 1.39 -2.41 3.51
CA THR A 94 2.05 -2.88 4.74
C THR A 94 1.19 -3.96 5.40
N PRO A 95 1.75 -5.14 5.72
CA PRO A 95 1.04 -6.16 6.49
C PRO A 95 0.59 -5.63 7.86
N VAL A 96 -0.70 -5.78 8.19
CA VAL A 96 -1.28 -5.42 9.49
C VAL A 96 -1.66 -6.71 10.22
N PRO A 97 -0.97 -7.08 11.32
CA PRO A 97 -1.34 -8.24 12.12
C PRO A 97 -2.74 -8.10 12.72
N TRP A 98 -3.52 -9.18 12.74
CA TRP A 98 -4.91 -9.15 13.22
C TRP A 98 -5.24 -10.20 14.29
N ASP A 99 -6.26 -9.89 15.08
CA ASP A 99 -6.95 -10.83 15.96
C ASP A 99 -8.31 -11.21 15.36
N ARG A 100 -9.06 -12.08 16.05
CA ARG A 100 -10.39 -12.53 15.60
C ARG A 100 -11.36 -11.36 15.36
N ARG A 101 -11.38 -10.35 16.23
CA ARG A 101 -12.35 -9.25 16.15
C ARG A 101 -12.08 -8.39 14.92
N HIS A 102 -10.82 -8.10 14.64
CA HIS A 102 -10.43 -7.39 13.42
C HIS A 102 -10.73 -8.24 12.17
N ALA A 103 -10.41 -9.53 12.17
CA ALA A 103 -10.68 -10.39 11.02
C ALA A 103 -12.18 -10.53 10.70
N GLU A 104 -13.06 -10.43 11.71
CA GLU A 104 -14.51 -10.44 11.56
C GLU A 104 -15.06 -9.19 10.85
N THR A 105 -14.35 -8.05 10.86
CA THR A 105 -14.76 -6.84 10.14
C THR A 105 -14.40 -6.86 8.66
N LEU A 106 -13.54 -7.79 8.22
CA LEU A 106 -13.09 -7.88 6.83
C LEU A 106 -14.20 -8.48 5.94
N MET A 107 -14.79 -7.65 5.10
CA MET A 107 -15.92 -8.02 4.26
C MET A 107 -15.49 -8.87 3.05
N PRO A 108 -16.26 -9.93 2.70
CA PRO A 108 -16.03 -10.67 1.46
C PRO A 108 -16.21 -9.77 0.22
N VAL A 109 -15.41 -10.01 -0.81
CA VAL A 109 -15.55 -9.35 -2.11
C VAL A 109 -16.47 -10.20 -3.00
N PRO A 110 -17.52 -9.63 -3.62
CA PRO A 110 -18.36 -10.38 -4.56
C PRO A 110 -17.54 -10.93 -5.74
N TYR A 111 -17.62 -12.23 -6.01
CA TYR A 111 -16.82 -12.88 -7.06
C TYR A 111 -17.06 -12.27 -8.45
N GLY A 112 -18.30 -11.91 -8.77
CA GLY A 112 -18.64 -11.25 -10.02
C GLY A 112 -17.91 -9.91 -10.21
N ALA A 113 -17.87 -9.07 -9.16
CA ALA A 113 -17.13 -7.81 -9.19
C ALA A 113 -15.62 -8.06 -9.22
N PHE A 114 -15.14 -9.02 -8.42
CA PHE A 114 -13.74 -9.44 -8.47
C PHE A 114 -13.32 -9.78 -9.91
N LEU A 115 -14.18 -10.40 -10.73
CA LEU A 115 -13.91 -10.79 -12.12
C LEU A 115 -13.94 -9.65 -13.16
N THR A 116 -14.71 -8.59 -12.94
CA THR A 116 -15.00 -7.60 -14.00
C THR A 116 -14.62 -6.16 -13.66
N ASP A 117 -14.42 -5.85 -12.38
CA ASP A 117 -14.04 -4.52 -11.91
C ASP A 117 -12.61 -4.53 -11.37
N ASP A 118 -11.76 -3.66 -11.93
CA ASP A 118 -10.37 -3.50 -11.50
C ASP A 118 -10.29 -2.87 -10.10
N GLY A 119 -11.31 -2.12 -9.65
CA GLY A 119 -11.44 -1.61 -8.28
C GLY A 119 -11.66 -2.74 -7.27
N ALA A 120 -12.69 -3.55 -7.46
CA ALA A 120 -12.95 -4.74 -6.65
C ALA A 120 -11.79 -5.77 -6.68
N LEU A 121 -11.15 -5.97 -7.84
CA LEU A 121 -9.94 -6.79 -7.92
C LEU A 121 -8.82 -6.20 -7.05
N ARG A 122 -8.53 -4.90 -7.16
CA ARG A 122 -7.51 -4.21 -6.36
C ARG A 122 -7.78 -4.38 -4.87
N GLN A 123 -9.01 -4.13 -4.43
CA GLN A 123 -9.43 -4.29 -3.03
C GLN A 123 -9.18 -5.73 -2.54
N ALA A 124 -9.54 -6.74 -3.34
CA ALA A 124 -9.32 -8.14 -2.97
C ALA A 124 -7.82 -8.48 -2.83
N LEU A 125 -6.99 -8.04 -3.77
CA LEU A 125 -5.54 -8.28 -3.70
C LEU A 125 -4.89 -7.51 -2.54
N LEU A 126 -5.39 -6.31 -2.24
CA LEU A 126 -4.93 -5.50 -1.12
C LEU A 126 -5.28 -6.16 0.22
N GLN A 127 -6.48 -6.73 0.39
CA GLN A 127 -6.83 -7.50 1.58
C GLN A 127 -5.86 -8.68 1.80
N VAL A 128 -5.44 -9.39 0.74
CA VAL A 128 -4.41 -10.43 0.85
C VAL A 128 -3.05 -9.83 1.21
N ALA A 129 -2.65 -8.71 0.61
CA ALA A 129 -1.36 -8.09 0.90
C ALA A 129 -1.25 -7.56 2.34
N VAL A 130 -2.34 -6.98 2.86
CA VAL A 130 -2.42 -6.33 4.19
C VAL A 130 -2.78 -7.32 5.28
N HIS A 131 -3.79 -8.16 5.09
CA HIS A 131 -4.30 -9.10 6.11
C HIS A 131 -3.93 -10.55 5.84
N GLY A 132 -3.34 -10.87 4.68
CA GLY A 132 -2.94 -12.24 4.35
C GLY A 132 -4.10 -13.13 3.88
N PHE A 133 -5.34 -12.64 3.76
CA PHE A 133 -6.42 -13.40 3.13
C PHE A 133 -7.53 -12.51 2.57
N VAL A 134 -8.32 -13.08 1.65
CA VAL A 134 -9.60 -12.51 1.19
C VAL A 134 -10.61 -13.64 0.98
N ARG A 135 -11.89 -13.36 1.26
CA ARG A 135 -13.02 -14.24 0.91
C ARG A 135 -13.71 -13.70 -0.33
N LEU A 136 -13.91 -14.55 -1.33
CA LEU A 136 -14.69 -14.22 -2.52
C LEU A 136 -16.06 -14.91 -2.43
N ALA A 137 -17.13 -14.14 -2.52
CA ALA A 137 -18.49 -14.66 -2.31
C ALA A 137 -19.19 -14.97 -3.64
N GLY A 138 -19.82 -16.14 -3.71
CA GLY A 138 -20.75 -16.49 -4.80
C GLY A 138 -20.10 -16.76 -6.16
N ALA A 139 -18.97 -17.48 -6.21
CA ALA A 139 -18.45 -18.01 -7.47
C ALA A 139 -19.31 -19.17 -8.00
N PRO A 140 -19.25 -19.48 -9.31
CA PRO A 140 -19.87 -20.68 -9.84
C PRO A 140 -19.37 -21.94 -9.14
N ALA A 141 -20.27 -22.69 -8.49
CA ALA A 141 -19.98 -23.91 -7.76
C ALA A 141 -19.65 -25.11 -8.68
N ARG A 142 -18.53 -25.02 -9.41
CA ARG A 142 -18.03 -26.03 -10.33
C ARG A 142 -16.50 -26.17 -10.23
N ALA A 143 -16.00 -27.35 -10.58
CA ALA A 143 -14.57 -27.58 -10.71
C ALA A 143 -13.95 -26.67 -11.78
N GLY A 144 -12.71 -26.23 -11.56
CA GLY A 144 -11.92 -25.42 -12.49
C GLY A 144 -12.05 -23.91 -12.29
N GLU A 145 -13.05 -23.44 -11.54
CA GLU A 145 -13.30 -22.00 -11.38
C GLU A 145 -12.13 -21.24 -10.72
N ILE A 146 -11.32 -21.94 -9.91
CA ILE A 146 -10.09 -21.36 -9.31
C ILE A 146 -9.13 -20.86 -10.39
N GLU A 147 -9.03 -21.52 -11.54
CA GLU A 147 -8.13 -21.09 -12.62
C GLU A 147 -8.56 -19.73 -13.18
N THR A 148 -9.87 -19.49 -13.31
CA THR A 148 -10.42 -18.19 -13.70
C THR A 148 -10.09 -17.11 -12.68
N ALA A 149 -10.18 -17.44 -11.38
CA ALA A 149 -9.84 -16.50 -10.31
C ALA A 149 -8.34 -16.12 -10.32
N VAL A 150 -7.46 -17.13 -10.38
CA VAL A 150 -6.01 -16.93 -10.34
C VAL A 150 -5.50 -16.20 -11.59
N ALA A 151 -6.08 -16.45 -12.77
CA ALA A 151 -5.71 -15.77 -14.01
C ALA A 151 -5.87 -14.24 -13.96
N ARG A 152 -6.62 -13.69 -13.00
CA ARG A 152 -6.79 -12.24 -12.82
C ARG A 152 -5.58 -11.57 -12.15
N PHE A 153 -4.74 -12.33 -11.45
CA PHE A 153 -3.61 -11.78 -10.71
C PHE A 153 -2.31 -12.55 -10.86
N GLY A 154 -2.28 -13.77 -11.37
CA GLY A 154 -1.05 -14.53 -11.50
C GLY A 154 -1.24 -15.88 -12.16
N HIS A 155 -0.46 -16.85 -11.69
CA HIS A 155 -0.40 -18.19 -12.28
C HIS A 155 -0.54 -19.27 -11.21
N ILE A 156 -1.16 -20.38 -11.60
CA ILE A 156 -1.25 -21.59 -10.78
C ILE A 156 0.14 -22.21 -10.67
N ARG A 157 0.56 -22.52 -9.44
CA ARG A 157 1.73 -23.35 -9.16
C ARG A 157 1.32 -24.81 -9.21
N GLU A 158 1.68 -25.46 -10.31
CA GLU A 158 1.47 -26.90 -10.48
C GLU A 158 2.39 -27.70 -9.55
N THR A 159 1.86 -28.78 -8.98
CA THR A 159 2.61 -29.68 -8.10
C THR A 159 2.34 -31.14 -8.46
N ASN A 160 2.94 -32.09 -7.74
CA ASN A 160 2.57 -33.51 -7.88
C ASN A 160 1.12 -33.82 -7.46
N TYR A 161 0.40 -32.88 -6.85
CA TYR A 161 -1.05 -32.99 -6.61
C TYR A 161 -1.88 -32.56 -7.84
N GLY A 162 -1.22 -32.12 -8.92
CA GLY A 162 -1.82 -31.50 -10.09
C GLY A 162 -1.82 -29.98 -10.02
N ARG A 163 -2.45 -29.37 -11.03
CA ARG A 163 -2.76 -27.92 -11.07
C ARG A 163 -3.85 -27.57 -10.05
N LEU A 164 -4.85 -28.43 -9.94
CA LEU A 164 -5.95 -28.38 -8.99
C LEU A 164 -5.99 -29.72 -8.25
N PHE A 165 -6.40 -29.70 -6.99
CA PHE A 165 -6.60 -30.91 -6.18
C PHE A 165 -7.93 -30.88 -5.46
N ASP A 166 -8.54 -32.05 -5.28
CA ASP A 166 -9.82 -32.18 -4.59
C ASP A 166 -9.60 -32.58 -3.13
N VAL A 167 -10.22 -31.82 -2.22
CA VAL A 167 -10.32 -32.15 -0.79
C VAL A 167 -11.73 -32.69 -0.54
N ARG A 168 -11.82 -34.02 -0.50
CA ARG A 168 -13.06 -34.78 -0.28
C ARG A 168 -12.79 -35.86 0.77
N THR A 169 -13.79 -36.16 1.60
CA THR A 169 -13.68 -37.28 2.53
C THR A 169 -13.62 -38.59 1.74
N ARG A 170 -12.51 -39.33 1.86
CA ARG A 170 -12.30 -40.62 1.18
C ARG A 170 -12.06 -41.74 2.19
N PRO A 171 -12.60 -42.96 1.99
CA PRO A 171 -12.40 -44.10 2.91
C PRO A 171 -10.93 -44.54 3.07
N SER A 172 -10.06 -44.24 2.11
CA SER A 172 -8.63 -44.60 2.10
C SER A 172 -7.77 -43.37 1.72
N ALA A 173 -7.76 -42.37 2.59
CA ALA A 173 -7.05 -41.12 2.38
C ALA A 173 -5.53 -41.23 2.67
N ASP A 174 -4.69 -40.86 1.70
CA ASP A 174 -3.22 -40.73 1.88
C ASP A 174 -2.82 -39.44 2.63
N ASN A 175 -3.76 -38.51 2.82
CA ASN A 175 -3.56 -37.24 3.50
C ASN A 175 -4.68 -36.99 4.53
N LEU A 176 -4.33 -36.54 5.72
CA LEU A 176 -5.29 -36.24 6.79
C LEU A 176 -6.33 -35.18 6.37
N ALA A 177 -5.97 -34.29 5.44
CA ALA A 177 -6.88 -33.30 4.84
C ALA A 177 -8.15 -33.95 4.22
N ASP A 178 -8.04 -35.21 3.78
CA ASP A 178 -9.12 -35.99 3.14
C ASP A 178 -9.90 -36.86 4.14
N THR A 179 -9.77 -36.62 5.45
CA THR A 179 -10.54 -37.32 6.51
C THR A 179 -11.68 -36.46 7.05
N ALA A 180 -12.41 -36.90 8.08
CA ALA A 180 -13.43 -36.09 8.78
C ALA A 180 -12.93 -35.47 10.10
N LEU A 181 -11.68 -35.75 10.47
CA LEU A 181 -11.07 -35.26 11.70
C LEU A 181 -10.77 -33.75 11.60
N ALA A 182 -10.75 -33.10 12.76
CA ALA A 182 -10.30 -31.73 12.89
C ALA A 182 -8.87 -31.61 12.35
N LEU A 183 -8.60 -30.52 11.63
CA LEU A 183 -7.29 -30.23 11.08
C LEU A 183 -6.72 -29.04 11.85
N GLU A 184 -5.69 -29.30 12.64
CA GLU A 184 -4.94 -28.25 13.33
C GLU A 184 -4.43 -27.20 12.32
N VAL A 185 -4.39 -25.95 12.78
CA VAL A 185 -3.95 -24.85 11.92
C VAL A 185 -2.49 -25.02 11.51
N HIS A 186 -2.20 -24.77 10.24
CA HIS A 186 -0.89 -24.98 9.63
C HIS A 186 -0.69 -24.09 8.40
N SER A 187 0.57 -23.98 7.97
CA SER A 187 0.96 -23.57 6.62
C SER A 187 1.14 -24.82 5.75
N ASP A 188 0.74 -24.74 4.50
CA ASP A 188 0.83 -25.85 3.57
C ASP A 188 2.23 -26.00 2.99
N ASN A 189 2.64 -27.25 2.79
CA ASN A 189 3.84 -27.64 2.08
C ASN A 189 5.14 -26.94 2.52
N PRO A 190 5.46 -26.83 3.84
CA PRO A 190 6.71 -26.21 4.29
C PRO A 190 7.96 -27.03 3.91
N TYR A 191 7.75 -28.25 3.41
CA TYR A 191 8.75 -29.16 2.88
C TYR A 191 9.14 -28.87 1.41
N ARG A 192 8.56 -27.86 0.76
CA ARG A 192 8.94 -27.41 -0.60
C ARG A 192 9.88 -26.21 -0.54
N GLU A 193 10.69 -26.04 -1.58
CA GLU A 193 11.62 -24.91 -1.73
C GLU A 193 11.50 -24.30 -3.13
N PRO A 194 10.88 -23.10 -3.27
CA PRO A 194 10.16 -22.36 -2.23
C PRO A 194 8.80 -23.02 -1.86
N PRO A 195 8.28 -22.83 -0.63
CA PRO A 195 6.89 -23.16 -0.32
C PRO A 195 5.91 -22.38 -1.23
N PRO A 196 4.71 -22.92 -1.51
CA PRO A 196 3.62 -22.17 -2.14
C PRO A 196 3.38 -20.83 -1.45
N GLY A 197 3.39 -19.73 -2.23
CA GLY A 197 3.16 -18.39 -1.67
C GLY A 197 1.69 -18.16 -1.29
N LEU A 198 0.77 -18.66 -2.10
CA LEU A 198 -0.67 -18.54 -1.89
C LEU A 198 -1.35 -19.92 -1.91
N GLN A 199 -2.42 -20.06 -1.14
CA GLN A 199 -3.37 -21.16 -1.24
C GLN A 199 -4.77 -20.62 -1.53
N ILE A 200 -5.46 -21.26 -2.47
CA ILE A 200 -6.84 -20.95 -2.83
C ILE A 200 -7.68 -22.19 -2.55
N LEU A 201 -8.81 -22.01 -1.85
CA LEU A 201 -9.81 -23.05 -1.64
C LEU A 201 -11.16 -22.55 -2.14
N HIS A 202 -11.84 -23.37 -2.95
CA HIS A 202 -13.17 -23.10 -3.49
C HIS A 202 -14.15 -24.18 -3.01
N ALA A 203 -15.24 -23.77 -2.39
CA ALA A 203 -16.30 -24.65 -1.94
C ALA A 203 -17.25 -25.03 -3.10
N VAL A 204 -16.88 -26.06 -3.86
CA VAL A 204 -17.72 -26.59 -4.94
C VAL A 204 -18.99 -27.23 -4.35
N GLN A 205 -18.87 -27.90 -3.21
CA GLN A 205 -20.00 -28.41 -2.42
C GLN A 205 -19.73 -28.16 -0.93
N ALA A 206 -20.64 -27.42 -0.27
CA ALA A 206 -20.52 -27.10 1.14
C ALA A 206 -21.04 -28.24 2.04
N SER A 207 -20.49 -28.35 3.26
CA SER A 207 -20.98 -29.29 4.27
C SER A 207 -22.35 -28.85 4.80
N ALA A 208 -23.25 -29.80 5.06
CA ALA A 208 -24.54 -29.53 5.70
C ALA A 208 -24.41 -29.14 7.19
N ALA A 209 -23.38 -29.63 7.88
CA ALA A 209 -23.09 -29.29 9.28
C ALA A 209 -21.60 -29.44 9.64
N GLY A 210 -21.09 -28.61 10.55
CA GLY A 210 -19.70 -28.65 11.02
C GLY A 210 -18.66 -28.28 9.96
N GLY A 211 -17.38 -28.52 10.26
CA GLY A 211 -16.30 -28.36 9.28
C GLY A 211 -15.99 -26.90 8.91
N GLN A 212 -16.22 -25.98 9.86
CA GLN A 212 -15.90 -24.56 9.70
C GLN A 212 -14.42 -24.39 9.37
N SER A 213 -14.12 -23.48 8.46
CA SER A 213 -12.75 -23.09 8.15
C SER A 213 -12.19 -22.25 9.30
N LEU A 214 -10.93 -22.50 9.64
CA LEU A 214 -10.18 -21.76 10.66
C LEU A 214 -9.07 -20.97 9.98
N LEU A 215 -8.89 -19.70 10.36
CA LEU A 215 -7.71 -18.91 10.03
C LEU A 215 -7.10 -18.31 11.28
N VAL A 216 -5.77 -18.29 11.33
CA VAL A 216 -4.97 -17.66 12.38
C VAL A 216 -3.86 -16.84 11.72
N ASP A 217 -3.72 -15.58 12.12
CA ASP A 217 -2.60 -14.76 11.68
C ASP A 217 -1.31 -15.18 12.37
N GLY A 218 -0.39 -15.78 11.60
CA GLY A 218 0.90 -16.18 12.11
C GLY A 218 1.76 -14.98 12.54
N LEU A 219 1.58 -13.78 11.97
CA LEU A 219 2.28 -12.57 12.42
C LEU A 219 1.81 -12.13 13.80
N ALA A 220 0.49 -12.15 14.05
CA ALA A 220 -0.06 -11.81 15.35
C ALA A 220 0.36 -12.82 16.44
N ALA A 221 0.37 -14.12 16.10
CA ALA A 221 0.86 -15.17 16.97
C ALA A 221 2.36 -15.02 17.28
N ALA A 222 3.18 -14.71 16.26
CA ALA A 222 4.62 -14.48 16.43
C ALA A 222 4.90 -13.22 17.26
N ALA A 223 4.17 -12.13 17.03
CA ALA A 223 4.27 -10.91 17.84
C ALA A 223 3.87 -11.15 19.31
N ARG A 224 2.86 -12.01 19.55
CA ARG A 224 2.48 -12.42 20.90
C ARG A 224 3.60 -13.21 21.57
N LEU A 225 4.19 -14.20 20.88
CA LEU A 225 5.34 -14.94 21.39
C LEU A 225 6.52 -14.02 21.70
N ARG A 226 6.85 -13.08 20.80
CA ARG A 226 7.94 -12.11 21.00
C ARG A 226 7.76 -11.29 22.28
N ARG A 227 6.52 -10.95 22.65
CA ARG A 227 6.22 -10.22 23.89
C ARG A 227 6.24 -11.12 25.13
N SER A 228 5.67 -12.33 25.04
CA SER A 228 5.50 -13.21 26.20
C SER A 228 6.75 -14.04 26.54
N ASP A 229 7.51 -14.44 25.52
CA ASP A 229 8.73 -15.25 25.64
C ASP A 229 9.72 -14.90 24.50
N PRO A 230 10.48 -13.80 24.65
CA PRO A 230 11.45 -13.36 23.65
C PRO A 230 12.54 -14.40 23.36
N ALA A 231 12.90 -15.23 24.35
CA ALA A 231 13.91 -16.27 24.18
C ALA A 231 13.40 -17.40 23.28
N ALA A 232 12.15 -17.84 23.47
CA ALA A 232 11.50 -18.77 22.56
C ALA A 232 11.37 -18.20 21.15
N TYR A 233 10.99 -16.93 21.01
CA TYR A 233 10.92 -16.26 19.71
C TYR A 233 12.27 -16.30 18.99
N ASN A 234 13.34 -15.86 19.64
CA ASN A 234 14.70 -15.87 19.07
C ASN A 234 15.16 -17.29 18.70
N LEU A 235 14.83 -18.29 19.52
CA LEU A 235 15.17 -19.67 19.21
C LEU A 235 14.46 -20.17 17.95
N LEU A 236 13.19 -19.81 17.76
CA LEU A 236 12.40 -20.20 16.58
C LEU A 236 12.78 -19.46 15.30
N THR A 237 13.49 -18.33 15.39
CA THR A 237 14.05 -17.61 14.23
C THR A 237 15.42 -18.13 13.81
N GLN A 238 16.20 -18.67 14.76
CA GLN A 238 17.57 -19.09 14.52
C GLN A 238 17.72 -20.59 14.26
N VAL A 239 16.92 -21.42 14.94
CA VAL A 239 17.05 -22.88 14.85
C VAL A 239 16.35 -23.40 13.60
N VAL A 240 17.15 -23.88 12.65
CA VAL A 240 16.68 -24.57 11.45
C VAL A 240 16.10 -25.93 11.81
N VAL A 241 14.90 -26.21 11.27
CA VAL A 241 14.22 -27.51 11.42
C VAL A 241 14.02 -28.17 10.07
N ARG A 242 13.85 -29.49 10.09
CA ARG A 242 13.61 -30.28 8.89
C ARG A 242 12.11 -30.48 8.68
N PHE A 243 11.66 -30.23 7.46
CA PHE A 243 10.33 -30.58 6.98
C PHE A 243 10.42 -31.71 5.95
N ARG A 244 9.51 -32.68 6.03
CA ARG A 244 9.47 -33.77 5.05
C ARG A 244 8.04 -34.21 4.75
N TRP A 245 7.78 -34.52 3.49
CA TRP A 245 6.63 -35.31 3.06
C TRP A 245 7.09 -36.27 1.96
N SER A 246 6.67 -37.53 2.03
CA SER A 246 7.02 -38.52 1.03
C SER A 246 5.90 -39.53 0.83
N ASN A 247 5.74 -39.99 -0.41
CA ASN A 247 4.91 -41.13 -0.76
C ASN A 247 5.73 -42.09 -1.65
N ARG A 248 5.06 -43.02 -2.35
CA ARG A 248 5.73 -43.98 -3.24
C ARG A 248 6.53 -43.31 -4.37
N ASP A 249 6.02 -42.20 -4.90
CA ASP A 249 6.48 -41.63 -6.17
C ASP A 249 7.19 -40.27 -5.98
N HIS A 250 7.19 -39.69 -4.78
CA HIS A 250 7.73 -38.37 -4.45
C HIS A 250 8.31 -38.29 -3.02
N ASP A 251 9.38 -37.51 -2.83
CA ASP A 251 9.98 -37.20 -1.52
C ASP A 251 10.43 -35.74 -1.50
N HIS A 252 9.66 -34.88 -0.83
CA HIS A 252 9.93 -33.45 -0.69
C HIS A 252 10.52 -33.16 0.68
N ARG A 253 11.57 -32.35 0.71
CA ARG A 253 12.33 -32.00 1.91
C ARG A 253 12.74 -30.53 1.84
N ALA A 254 12.68 -29.85 2.97
CA ALA A 254 13.23 -28.52 3.13
C ALA A 254 13.76 -28.32 4.55
N GLU A 255 14.73 -27.43 4.69
CA GLU A 255 15.26 -27.01 5.98
C GLU A 255 15.07 -25.50 6.13
N ALA A 256 14.40 -25.07 7.18
CA ALA A 256 14.17 -23.66 7.47
C ALA A 256 13.82 -23.47 8.96
N PRO A 257 14.00 -22.27 9.53
CA PRO A 257 13.41 -21.94 10.83
C PRO A 257 11.88 -21.91 10.75
N ILE A 258 11.21 -21.97 11.91
CA ILE A 258 9.76 -21.80 11.99
C ILE A 258 9.36 -20.36 11.62
N LEU A 259 10.19 -19.39 12.04
CA LEU A 259 9.98 -17.97 11.81
C LEU A 259 11.16 -17.41 10.99
N THR A 260 10.90 -16.81 9.84
CA THR A 260 11.92 -16.03 9.10
C THR A 260 11.64 -14.55 9.32
N CYS A 261 12.67 -13.75 9.55
CA CYS A 261 12.55 -12.32 9.81
C CYS A 261 13.15 -11.46 8.69
N ASP A 262 12.70 -10.21 8.59
CA ASP A 262 13.39 -9.16 7.83
C ASP A 262 14.67 -8.69 8.54
N ALA A 263 15.33 -7.68 7.96
CA ALA A 263 16.54 -7.09 8.50
C ALA A 263 16.35 -6.45 9.89
N ASP A 264 15.13 -6.04 10.24
CA ASP A 264 14.79 -5.44 11.53
C ASP A 264 14.34 -6.50 12.58
N GLY A 265 14.36 -7.78 12.20
CA GLY A 265 13.97 -8.89 13.08
C GLY A 265 12.45 -9.04 13.26
N ALA A 266 11.64 -8.38 12.43
CA ALA A 266 10.20 -8.60 12.37
C ALA A 266 9.88 -9.84 11.53
N PRO A 267 8.89 -10.66 11.93
CA PRO A 267 8.60 -11.91 11.24
C PRO A 267 7.96 -11.63 9.88
N VAL A 268 8.50 -12.26 8.83
CA VAL A 268 8.04 -12.14 7.44
C VAL A 268 7.38 -13.43 6.96
N THR A 269 7.84 -14.59 7.44
CA THR A 269 7.32 -15.90 7.01
C THR A 269 7.19 -16.86 8.20
N ILE A 270 6.08 -17.58 8.21
CA ILE A 270 5.68 -18.55 9.23
C ILE A 270 5.60 -19.92 8.55
N ARG A 271 6.57 -20.81 8.82
CA ARG A 271 6.56 -22.20 8.36
C ARG A 271 6.16 -23.10 9.53
N TYR A 272 4.86 -23.31 9.68
CA TYR A 272 4.31 -24.05 10.81
C TYR A 272 3.41 -25.19 10.33
N ASN A 273 3.93 -26.41 10.36
CA ASN A 273 3.14 -27.61 10.12
C ASN A 273 3.61 -28.73 11.05
N PRO A 274 2.93 -28.97 12.18
CA PRO A 274 3.33 -29.98 13.15
C PRO A 274 3.45 -31.40 12.56
N ARG A 275 2.70 -31.70 11.49
CA ARG A 275 2.68 -33.02 10.84
C ARG A 275 3.88 -33.27 9.93
N ALA A 276 4.43 -32.21 9.34
CA ALA A 276 5.58 -32.30 8.45
C ALA A 276 6.92 -31.94 9.13
N CYS A 277 6.87 -31.33 10.32
CA CYS A 277 8.06 -30.89 11.05
C CYS A 277 8.70 -32.04 11.85
N LEU A 278 9.94 -32.38 11.52
CA LEU A 278 10.73 -33.41 12.23
C LEU A 278 11.52 -32.81 13.42
N GLY A 279 11.53 -31.49 13.56
CA GLY A 279 12.37 -30.76 14.52
C GLY A 279 13.82 -30.58 14.07
N PRO A 280 14.66 -29.94 14.92
CA PRO A 280 16.06 -29.66 14.60
C PRO A 280 16.95 -30.89 14.75
N VAL A 281 18.08 -30.89 14.04
CA VAL A 281 19.20 -31.80 14.30
C VAL A 281 20.09 -31.15 15.35
N GLY A 282 20.45 -31.88 16.41
CA GLY A 282 21.31 -31.34 17.46
C GLY A 282 21.33 -32.21 18.71
N ASP A 283 22.04 -31.76 19.73
CA ASP A 283 22.12 -32.42 21.03
C ASP A 283 20.76 -32.41 21.78
N ALA A 284 20.67 -33.19 22.85
CA ALA A 284 19.45 -33.32 23.62
C ALA A 284 19.01 -31.99 24.28
N ALA A 285 19.95 -31.07 24.57
CA ALA A 285 19.65 -29.78 25.15
C ALA A 285 18.94 -28.86 24.14
N THR A 286 19.50 -28.73 22.94
CA THR A 286 18.95 -27.97 21.83
C THR A 286 17.56 -28.47 21.45
N GLN A 287 17.40 -29.79 21.32
CA GLN A 287 16.11 -30.39 21.01
C GLN A 287 15.05 -30.09 22.09
N ARG A 288 15.42 -30.16 23.39
CA ARG A 288 14.49 -29.84 24.48
C ARG A 288 14.09 -28.37 24.48
N ALA A 289 15.06 -27.46 24.36
CA ALA A 289 14.82 -26.03 24.32
C ALA A 289 13.91 -25.65 23.14
N TRP A 290 14.19 -26.18 21.95
CA TRP A 290 13.38 -25.94 20.77
C TRP A 290 11.95 -26.48 20.94
N ARG A 291 11.77 -27.69 21.47
CA ARG A 291 10.43 -28.25 21.73
C ARG A 291 9.64 -27.40 22.73
N GLN A 292 10.30 -26.81 23.73
CA GLN A 292 9.66 -25.88 24.67
C GLN A 292 9.22 -24.60 23.95
N ALA A 293 10.10 -23.99 23.16
CA ALA A 293 9.77 -22.81 22.37
C ALA A 293 8.62 -23.08 21.38
N ASN A 294 8.65 -24.22 20.67
CA ASN A 294 7.61 -24.61 19.74
C ASN A 294 6.26 -24.87 20.44
N ARG A 295 6.27 -25.39 21.68
CA ARG A 295 5.04 -25.48 22.50
C ARG A 295 4.49 -24.11 22.88
N ALA A 296 5.35 -23.17 23.25
CA ALA A 296 4.94 -21.79 23.55
C ALA A 296 4.33 -21.12 22.32
N PHE A 297 4.91 -21.32 21.14
CA PHE A 297 4.35 -20.81 19.89
C PHE A 297 3.03 -21.49 19.54
N ALA A 298 2.92 -22.80 19.70
CA ALA A 298 1.66 -23.53 19.51
C ALA A 298 0.54 -23.00 20.42
N ALA A 299 0.86 -22.62 21.67
CA ALA A 299 -0.11 -21.99 22.57
C ALA A 299 -0.56 -20.61 22.07
N CYS A 300 0.35 -19.82 21.47
CA CYS A 300 0.00 -18.54 20.85
C CYS A 300 -0.90 -18.74 19.62
N VAL A 301 -0.53 -19.67 18.73
CA VAL A 301 -1.29 -19.99 17.51
C VAL A 301 -2.70 -20.48 17.82
N ASN A 302 -2.86 -21.31 18.84
CA ASN A 302 -4.18 -21.85 19.24
C ASN A 302 -4.95 -20.94 20.20
N ALA A 303 -4.51 -19.70 20.40
CA ALA A 303 -5.20 -18.77 21.27
C ALA A 303 -6.60 -18.44 20.67
N PRO A 304 -7.71 -18.63 21.42
CA PRO A 304 -9.06 -18.49 20.88
C PRO A 304 -9.37 -17.10 20.33
N ASP A 305 -8.71 -16.06 20.84
CA ASP A 305 -8.86 -14.68 20.41
C ASP A 305 -8.11 -14.37 19.09
N LEU A 306 -7.24 -15.25 18.61
CA LEU A 306 -6.58 -15.13 17.29
C LEU A 306 -7.25 -15.99 16.20
N THR A 307 -8.19 -16.86 16.56
CA THR A 307 -8.81 -17.79 15.61
C THR A 307 -10.08 -17.21 15.00
N LEU A 308 -10.05 -16.90 13.70
CA LEU A 308 -11.25 -16.65 12.91
C LEU A 308 -11.89 -18.00 12.52
N ARG A 309 -13.19 -18.16 12.78
CA ARG A 309 -13.98 -19.31 12.33
C ARG A 309 -15.08 -18.84 11.38
N PHE A 310 -15.22 -19.48 10.22
CA PHE A 310 -16.27 -19.13 9.27
C PHE A 310 -16.69 -20.32 8.41
N ASN A 311 -17.88 -20.21 7.82
CA ASN A 311 -18.37 -21.16 6.84
C ASN A 311 -18.01 -20.67 5.44
N LEU A 312 -17.54 -21.59 4.59
CA LEU A 312 -17.51 -21.38 3.15
C LEU A 312 -18.83 -21.89 2.57
N ALA A 313 -19.70 -20.99 2.12
CA ALA A 313 -20.92 -21.38 1.44
C ALA A 313 -20.57 -22.00 0.07
N GLN A 314 -21.53 -22.71 -0.52
CA GLN A 314 -21.33 -23.27 -1.86
C GLN A 314 -21.08 -22.12 -2.86
N GLY A 315 -19.96 -22.21 -3.58
CA GLY A 315 -19.46 -21.18 -4.49
C GLY A 315 -18.46 -20.21 -3.86
N ASP A 316 -18.33 -20.15 -2.53
CA ASP A 316 -17.36 -19.24 -1.92
C ASP A 316 -15.91 -19.72 -2.14
N MET A 317 -15.01 -18.76 -2.30
CA MET A 317 -13.57 -19.00 -2.30
C MET A 317 -12.87 -18.26 -1.18
N VAL A 318 -11.71 -18.76 -0.78
CA VAL A 318 -10.77 -18.04 0.06
C VAL A 318 -9.38 -18.12 -0.55
N ILE A 319 -8.72 -16.96 -0.66
CA ILE A 319 -7.31 -16.85 -1.07
C ILE A 319 -6.52 -16.44 0.16
N MET A 320 -5.44 -17.15 0.46
CA MET A 320 -4.63 -16.95 1.67
C MET A 320 -3.15 -16.87 1.31
N ASP A 321 -2.43 -15.96 1.96
CA ASP A 321 -0.98 -15.93 2.01
C ASP A 321 -0.49 -17.10 2.87
N ASN A 322 -0.06 -18.17 2.21
CA ASN A 322 0.36 -19.41 2.86
C ASN A 322 1.71 -19.28 3.58
N SER A 323 2.41 -18.16 3.38
CA SER A 323 3.62 -17.81 4.14
C SER A 323 3.30 -17.10 5.47
N ARG A 324 2.03 -16.73 5.72
CA ARG A 324 1.59 -15.95 6.89
C ARG A 324 0.41 -16.58 7.62
N VAL A 325 -0.68 -16.83 6.90
CA VAL A 325 -1.97 -17.24 7.49
C VAL A 325 -2.00 -18.74 7.64
N LEU A 326 -2.07 -19.17 8.90
CA LEU A 326 -2.26 -20.58 9.22
C LEU A 326 -3.74 -20.91 9.07
N HIS A 327 -4.03 -22.07 8.51
CA HIS A 327 -5.40 -22.48 8.22
C HIS A 327 -5.66 -23.90 8.69
N GLY A 328 -6.92 -24.17 9.02
CA GLY A 328 -7.37 -25.46 9.53
C GLY A 328 -8.86 -25.61 9.38
N ARG A 329 -9.43 -26.60 10.06
CA ARG A 329 -10.89 -26.77 10.11
C ARG A 329 -11.32 -27.52 11.36
N ASP A 330 -12.54 -27.27 11.79
CA ASP A 330 -13.20 -28.10 12.80
C ASP A 330 -13.54 -29.48 12.24
N ALA A 331 -13.82 -30.44 13.13
CA ALA A 331 -14.35 -31.75 12.75
C ALA A 331 -15.77 -31.63 12.19
N PHE A 332 -16.22 -32.66 11.46
CA PHE A 332 -17.58 -32.77 10.94
C PHE A 332 -18.01 -34.24 10.87
N PRO A 333 -19.33 -34.53 10.77
CA PRO A 333 -19.83 -35.89 10.65
C PRO A 333 -19.31 -36.55 9.38
N GLY A 334 -18.62 -37.70 9.50
CA GLY A 334 -17.78 -38.29 8.46
C GLY A 334 -18.42 -39.36 7.57
N GLU A 335 -19.75 -39.47 7.51
CA GLU A 335 -20.39 -40.64 6.86
C GLU A 335 -20.80 -40.43 5.39
N THR A 336 -20.81 -39.21 4.85
CA THR A 336 -21.17 -38.97 3.43
C THR A 336 -20.34 -37.87 2.78
N GLY A 337 -20.00 -38.06 1.50
CA GLY A 337 -19.19 -37.17 0.66
C GLY A 337 -19.87 -35.85 0.30
N GLU A 338 -20.47 -35.18 1.27
CA GLU A 338 -21.25 -33.95 1.09
C GLU A 338 -20.38 -32.69 1.03
N ARG A 339 -19.10 -32.77 1.41
CA ARG A 339 -18.17 -31.64 1.37
C ARG A 339 -17.10 -31.86 0.31
N TRP A 340 -17.03 -30.94 -0.65
CA TRP A 340 -16.00 -30.90 -1.69
C TRP A 340 -15.43 -29.49 -1.78
N LEU A 341 -14.18 -29.36 -1.34
CA LEU A 341 -13.38 -28.19 -1.70
C LEU A 341 -12.44 -28.58 -2.84
N GLN A 342 -12.29 -27.68 -3.80
CA GLN A 342 -11.17 -27.74 -4.72
C GLN A 342 -10.09 -26.77 -4.23
N GLY A 343 -8.84 -27.17 -4.31
CA GLY A 343 -7.70 -26.38 -3.91
C GLY A 343 -6.71 -26.15 -5.05
N ALA A 344 -5.99 -25.04 -4.97
CA ALA A 344 -4.83 -24.77 -5.81
C ALA A 344 -3.80 -23.93 -5.07
N TYR A 345 -2.58 -23.92 -5.62
CA TYR A 345 -1.52 -23.03 -5.18
C TYR A 345 -1.26 -21.97 -6.24
N ALA A 346 -0.83 -20.80 -5.80
CA ALA A 346 -0.33 -19.73 -6.66
C ALA A 346 0.83 -19.02 -5.95
N ASP A 347 1.40 -18.01 -6.60
CA ASP A 347 2.52 -17.25 -6.05
C ASP A 347 2.22 -15.79 -5.79
N ARG A 348 2.83 -15.30 -4.72
CA ARG A 348 2.60 -13.96 -4.17
C ARG A 348 3.15 -12.87 -5.09
N ASP A 349 4.18 -13.16 -5.89
CA ASP A 349 4.79 -12.20 -6.82
C ASP A 349 3.79 -11.74 -7.88
N GLY A 350 2.99 -12.64 -8.46
CA GLY A 350 1.93 -12.30 -9.40
C GLY A 350 0.91 -11.35 -8.76
N LEU A 351 0.41 -11.72 -7.58
CA LEU A 351 -0.54 -10.90 -6.82
C LEU A 351 0.01 -9.50 -6.55
N MET A 352 1.23 -9.40 -6.03
CA MET A 352 1.85 -8.10 -5.71
C MET A 352 2.13 -7.29 -6.96
N SER A 353 2.54 -7.92 -8.06
CA SER A 353 2.74 -7.27 -9.36
C SER A 353 1.43 -6.68 -9.87
N ARG A 354 0.35 -7.47 -9.89
CA ARG A 354 -0.98 -7.01 -10.32
C ARG A 354 -1.50 -5.89 -9.42
N LEU A 355 -1.34 -6.00 -8.10
CA LEU A 355 -1.72 -4.96 -7.15
C LEU A 355 -1.00 -3.64 -7.44
N ARG A 356 0.33 -3.66 -7.62
CA ARG A 356 1.11 -2.45 -7.96
C ARG A 356 0.63 -1.79 -9.26
N VAL A 357 0.31 -2.58 -10.29
CA VAL A 357 -0.23 -2.05 -11.56
C VAL A 357 -1.60 -1.43 -11.36
N LEU A 358 -2.49 -2.07 -10.61
CA LEU A 358 -3.84 -1.56 -10.35
C LEU A 358 -3.81 -0.28 -9.50
N THR A 359 -2.96 -0.23 -8.47
CA THR A 359 -2.73 0.96 -7.66
C THR A 359 -2.18 2.12 -8.50
N ARG A 360 -1.17 1.86 -9.35
CA ARG A 360 -0.64 2.88 -10.26
C ARG A 360 -1.71 3.41 -11.21
N ARG A 361 -2.46 2.51 -11.87
CA ARG A 361 -3.54 2.91 -12.79
C ARG A 361 -4.66 3.68 -12.11
N HIS A 362 -4.99 3.34 -10.87
CA HIS A 362 -5.96 4.09 -10.09
C HIS A 362 -5.46 5.51 -9.80
N ALA A 363 -4.21 5.64 -9.33
CA ALA A 363 -3.59 6.95 -9.10
C ALA A 363 -3.48 7.78 -10.38
N GLU A 364 -3.06 7.16 -11.50
CA GLU A 364 -3.00 7.82 -12.83
C GLU A 364 -4.37 8.37 -13.22
N ARG A 365 -5.44 7.58 -13.15
CA ARG A 365 -6.80 8.07 -13.47
C ARG A 365 -7.20 9.26 -12.61
N VAL A 366 -7.01 9.17 -11.30
CA VAL A 366 -7.33 10.27 -10.36
C VAL A 366 -6.57 11.54 -10.75
N VAL A 367 -5.27 11.43 -10.99
CA VAL A 367 -4.42 12.59 -11.29
C VAL A 367 -4.72 13.15 -12.69
N ASP A 368 -5.07 12.30 -13.64
CA ASP A 368 -5.48 12.73 -14.99
C ASP A 368 -6.84 13.45 -14.94
N ASP A 369 -7.78 13.01 -14.11
CA ASP A 369 -9.05 13.71 -13.89
C ASP A 369 -8.81 15.10 -13.24
N VAL A 370 -7.91 15.18 -12.25
CA VAL A 370 -7.50 16.46 -11.65
C VAL A 370 -6.80 17.36 -12.67
N ALA A 371 -5.91 16.81 -13.49
CA ALA A 371 -5.22 17.55 -14.54
C ALA A 371 -6.22 18.11 -15.57
N ALA A 372 -7.23 17.33 -15.96
CA ALA A 372 -8.27 17.77 -16.87
C ALA A 372 -9.11 18.94 -16.29
N LEU A 373 -9.36 18.95 -14.98
CA LEU A 373 -9.97 20.10 -14.30
C LEU A 373 -9.05 21.33 -14.34
N PHE A 374 -7.76 21.12 -14.06
CA PHE A 374 -6.73 22.16 -14.04
C PHE A 374 -6.50 22.83 -15.40
N ASP A 375 -6.55 22.04 -16.47
CA ASP A 375 -6.38 22.48 -17.86
C ASP A 375 -7.67 23.03 -18.48
N SER A 376 -8.79 22.98 -17.76
CA SER A 376 -10.06 23.49 -18.26
C SER A 376 -10.02 25.02 -18.46
N PRO A 377 -10.76 25.57 -19.45
CA PRO A 377 -10.85 27.02 -19.66
C PRO A 377 -11.43 27.80 -18.46
N ALA A 378 -12.08 27.12 -17.52
CA ALA A 378 -12.57 27.73 -16.29
C ALA A 378 -11.39 28.13 -15.37
N CYS A 379 -10.29 27.38 -15.38
CA CYS A 379 -9.09 27.70 -14.60
C CYS A 379 -8.29 28.86 -15.20
N ASP A 380 -8.52 29.22 -16.47
CA ASP A 380 -7.91 30.38 -17.13
C ASP A 380 -8.62 31.71 -16.81
N GLN A 381 -9.80 31.65 -16.20
CA GLN A 381 -10.55 32.86 -15.85
C GLN A 381 -9.92 33.57 -14.66
N THR A 382 -9.99 34.90 -14.68
CA THR A 382 -9.47 35.72 -13.59
C THR A 382 -10.25 35.48 -12.29
N TYR A 383 -9.51 35.14 -11.25
CA TYR A 383 -10.06 34.75 -9.95
C TYR A 383 -10.23 35.96 -9.03
N GLY A 384 -11.09 36.91 -9.41
CA GLY A 384 -11.32 38.16 -8.63
C GLY A 384 -10.10 39.08 -8.48
N GLU A 385 -8.93 38.61 -8.92
CA GLU A 385 -7.60 39.21 -8.82
C GLU A 385 -6.99 39.30 -10.22
N ALA A 386 -5.81 39.92 -10.34
CA ALA A 386 -5.08 40.01 -11.60
C ALA A 386 -4.41 38.69 -12.03
N LEU A 387 -4.86 37.55 -11.48
CA LEU A 387 -4.35 36.20 -11.70
C LEU A 387 -5.49 35.29 -12.18
N SER A 388 -5.15 34.32 -13.03
CA SER A 388 -6.03 33.19 -13.31
C SER A 388 -6.15 32.28 -12.08
N LEU A 389 -7.24 31.51 -11.98
CA LEU A 389 -7.34 30.47 -10.94
C LEU A 389 -6.15 29.50 -11.02
N ARG A 390 -5.69 29.16 -12.23
CA ARG A 390 -4.52 28.31 -12.44
C ARG A 390 -3.27 28.89 -11.80
N ASP A 391 -2.95 30.15 -12.09
CA ASP A 391 -1.76 30.81 -11.55
C ASP A 391 -1.83 30.94 -10.03
N HIS A 392 -3.02 31.23 -9.49
CA HIS A 392 -3.27 31.27 -8.04
C HIS A 392 -2.95 29.93 -7.37
N LEU A 393 -3.43 28.82 -7.93
CA LEU A 393 -3.18 27.48 -7.39
C LEU A 393 -1.68 27.11 -7.44
N LEU A 394 -1.01 27.39 -8.57
CA LEU A 394 0.43 27.11 -8.72
C LEU A 394 1.29 27.98 -7.79
N GLN A 395 1.00 29.28 -7.69
CA GLN A 395 1.73 30.17 -6.79
C GLN A 395 1.51 29.80 -5.33
N THR A 396 0.31 29.38 -4.94
CA THR A 396 0.02 28.95 -3.56
C THR A 396 0.78 27.68 -3.22
N ALA A 397 0.78 26.67 -4.10
CA ALA A 397 1.57 25.46 -3.93
C ALA A 397 3.08 25.73 -3.85
N GLN A 398 3.58 26.65 -4.67
CA GLN A 398 4.98 27.08 -4.66
C GLN A 398 5.36 27.75 -3.34
N SER A 399 4.52 28.64 -2.82
CA SER A 399 4.76 29.31 -1.53
C SER A 399 4.76 28.30 -0.38
N VAL A 400 3.80 27.37 -0.35
CA VAL A 400 3.78 26.32 0.68
C VAL A 400 5.05 25.49 0.65
N ARG A 401 5.51 25.10 -0.54
CA ARG A 401 6.77 24.37 -0.73
C ARG A 401 7.98 25.16 -0.22
N GLN A 402 8.11 26.44 -0.59
CA GLN A 402 9.25 27.27 -0.21
C GLN A 402 9.32 27.54 1.30
N ASN A 403 8.16 27.55 1.96
CA ASN A 403 8.04 27.74 3.40
C ASN A 403 8.11 26.42 4.20
N GLY A 404 8.46 25.29 3.56
CA GLY A 404 8.68 24.01 4.23
C GLY A 404 7.41 23.24 4.58
N GLY A 405 6.30 23.50 3.86
CA GLY A 405 5.06 22.74 4.01
C GLY A 405 5.23 21.26 3.67
N SER A 406 4.41 20.41 4.30
CA SER A 406 4.43 18.97 4.05
C SER A 406 4.01 18.64 2.61
N PRO A 407 4.37 17.46 2.06
CA PRO A 407 3.91 17.05 0.73
C PRO A 407 2.38 17.06 0.58
N SER A 408 1.65 16.66 1.62
CA SER A 408 0.18 16.71 1.63
C SER A 408 -0.34 18.14 1.64
N LEU A 409 0.33 19.06 2.34
CA LEU A 409 -0.04 20.47 2.35
C LEU A 409 0.27 21.17 1.02
N ILE A 410 1.36 20.81 0.34
CA ILE A 410 1.66 21.28 -1.03
C ILE A 410 0.55 20.84 -1.98
N ALA A 411 0.09 19.58 -1.88
CA ALA A 411 -1.03 19.10 -2.67
C ALA A 411 -2.35 19.80 -2.29
N ALA A 412 -2.62 20.03 -1.00
CA ALA A 412 -3.78 20.79 -0.56
C ALA A 412 -3.78 22.20 -1.16
N ALA A 413 -2.63 22.88 -1.11
CA ALA A 413 -2.43 24.20 -1.70
C ALA A 413 -2.69 24.24 -3.20
N LEU A 414 -2.21 23.23 -3.95
CA LEU A 414 -2.44 23.13 -5.38
C LEU A 414 -3.91 22.91 -5.75
N LEU A 415 -4.70 22.34 -4.83
CA LEU A 415 -6.06 21.85 -5.13
C LEU A 415 -7.17 22.61 -4.37
N HIS A 416 -6.83 23.52 -3.45
CA HIS A 416 -7.77 24.05 -2.46
C HIS A 416 -8.99 24.76 -3.03
N ASP A 417 -8.81 25.49 -4.14
CA ASP A 417 -9.88 26.25 -4.77
C ASP A 417 -10.51 25.53 -5.99
N LEU A 418 -10.17 24.26 -6.25
CA LEU A 418 -10.81 23.51 -7.34
C LEU A 418 -12.33 23.33 -7.14
N GLY A 419 -12.83 23.39 -5.90
CA GLY A 419 -14.27 23.36 -5.62
C GLY A 419 -15.05 24.50 -6.27
N TRP A 420 -14.40 25.61 -6.65
CA TRP A 420 -15.03 26.71 -7.39
C TRP A 420 -15.56 26.29 -8.76
N LEU A 421 -15.01 25.22 -9.34
CA LEU A 421 -15.46 24.67 -10.62
C LEU A 421 -16.86 24.03 -10.52
N GLU A 422 -17.26 23.60 -9.32
CA GLU A 422 -18.57 22.99 -9.06
C GLU A 422 -19.57 24.01 -8.49
N THR A 423 -19.15 24.78 -7.48
CA THR A 423 -20.00 25.73 -6.78
C THR A 423 -19.22 26.93 -6.29
N GLN A 424 -19.80 28.12 -6.46
CA GLN A 424 -19.27 29.35 -5.88
C GLN A 424 -19.59 29.48 -4.39
N GLY A 425 -20.60 28.75 -3.90
CA GLY A 425 -20.97 28.72 -2.49
C GLY A 425 -20.41 27.48 -1.81
N ALA A 426 -19.66 27.68 -0.71
CA ALA A 426 -19.01 26.61 0.06
C ALA A 426 -18.01 25.76 -0.75
N HIS A 427 -17.22 26.41 -1.61
CA HIS A 427 -16.22 25.75 -2.46
C HIS A 427 -15.20 24.97 -1.65
N GLU A 428 -14.90 25.39 -0.43
CA GLU A 428 -14.01 24.68 0.50
C GLU A 428 -14.54 23.30 0.86
N LYS A 429 -15.86 23.16 0.99
CA LYS A 429 -16.52 21.88 1.29
C LYS A 429 -16.60 21.00 0.06
N SER A 430 -17.03 21.56 -1.08
CA SER A 430 -17.11 20.82 -2.36
C SER A 430 -15.74 20.27 -2.76
N GLY A 431 -14.70 21.11 -2.68
CA GLY A 431 -13.32 20.70 -2.96
C GLY A 431 -12.84 19.61 -2.01
N ALA A 432 -13.09 19.72 -0.71
CA ALA A 432 -12.72 18.69 0.25
C ALA A 432 -13.44 17.36 -0.01
N GLU A 433 -14.75 17.39 -0.28
CA GLU A 433 -15.57 16.21 -0.59
C GLU A 433 -15.09 15.51 -1.87
N LEU A 434 -14.71 16.28 -2.89
CA LEU A 434 -14.13 15.77 -4.13
C LEU A 434 -12.78 15.07 -3.91
N LEU A 435 -11.92 15.64 -3.06
CA LEU A 435 -10.53 15.19 -2.88
C LEU A 435 -10.37 14.09 -1.82
N GLN A 436 -11.23 14.06 -0.80
CA GLN A 436 -11.16 13.14 0.33
C GLN A 436 -11.02 11.65 -0.08
N PRO A 437 -11.79 11.12 -1.05
CA PRO A 437 -11.72 9.71 -1.43
C PRO A 437 -10.39 9.29 -2.07
N PHE A 438 -9.60 10.27 -2.52
CA PHE A 438 -8.41 10.02 -3.34
C PHE A 438 -7.11 10.39 -2.65
N PHE A 439 -7.13 11.43 -1.82
CA PHE A 439 -5.94 11.93 -1.13
C PHE A 439 -6.03 11.86 0.40
N GLY A 440 -7.24 11.63 0.94
CA GLY A 440 -7.50 11.55 2.36
C GLY A 440 -7.38 12.88 3.11
N ALA A 441 -7.65 12.81 4.42
CA ALA A 441 -7.80 13.97 5.30
C ALA A 441 -6.60 14.94 5.29
N ALA A 442 -5.38 14.43 5.13
CA ALA A 442 -4.17 15.27 5.11
C ALA A 442 -4.11 16.27 3.94
N VAL A 443 -4.91 16.04 2.90
CA VAL A 443 -5.07 16.98 1.78
C VAL A 443 -6.42 17.68 1.87
N SER A 444 -7.50 16.93 2.07
CA SER A 444 -8.87 17.47 2.03
C SER A 444 -9.27 18.32 3.24
N GLU A 445 -8.75 18.07 4.45
CA GLU A 445 -9.13 18.85 5.63
C GLU A 445 -8.53 20.27 5.63
N PRO A 446 -7.24 20.49 5.30
CA PRO A 446 -6.72 21.84 5.06
C PRO A 446 -7.53 22.58 3.97
N VAL A 447 -7.94 21.88 2.91
CA VAL A 447 -8.84 22.43 1.87
C VAL A 447 -10.21 22.78 2.46
N ARG A 448 -10.82 21.94 3.30
CA ARG A 448 -12.11 22.23 3.95
C ARG A 448 -12.04 23.46 4.84
N LEU A 449 -10.89 23.66 5.49
CA LEU A 449 -10.71 24.62 6.58
C LEU A 449 -10.14 25.97 6.14
N HIS A 450 -9.59 26.11 4.93
CA HIS A 450 -8.88 27.34 4.53
C HIS A 450 -9.76 28.61 4.59
N VAL A 451 -11.07 28.51 4.34
CA VAL A 451 -11.99 29.64 4.53
C VAL A 451 -12.16 30.01 6.00
N LEU A 452 -12.26 29.02 6.90
CA LEU A 452 -12.31 29.26 8.34
C LEU A 452 -10.99 29.87 8.85
N ALA A 453 -9.86 29.41 8.33
CA ALA A 453 -8.55 29.96 8.65
C ALA A 453 -8.46 31.46 8.33
N LYS A 454 -8.99 31.90 7.18
CA LYS A 454 -9.08 33.34 6.85
C LYS A 454 -9.89 34.11 7.89
N ARG A 455 -11.07 33.60 8.24
CA ARG A 455 -11.96 34.24 9.21
C ARG A 455 -11.32 34.32 10.59
N TRP A 456 -10.62 33.27 11.01
CA TRP A 456 -9.87 33.23 12.26
C TRP A 456 -8.73 34.24 12.26
N LEU A 457 -7.87 34.27 11.23
CA LEU A 457 -6.73 35.20 11.14
C LEU A 457 -7.16 36.66 11.26
N VAL A 458 -8.23 37.06 10.59
CA VAL A 458 -8.79 38.42 10.70
C VAL A 458 -9.38 38.71 12.08
N THR A 459 -9.90 37.68 12.77
CA THR A 459 -10.48 37.82 14.11
C THR A 459 -9.40 37.97 15.18
N THR A 460 -8.35 37.16 15.11
CA THR A 460 -7.26 37.12 16.11
C THR A 460 -6.14 38.10 15.84
N SER A 461 -6.04 38.60 14.61
CA SER A 461 -5.05 39.60 14.19
C SER A 461 -5.74 40.60 13.27
N PRO A 462 -6.38 41.66 13.84
CA PRO A 462 -7.11 42.65 13.06
C PRO A 462 -6.28 43.31 11.95
N GLU A 463 -4.96 43.45 12.16
CA GLU A 463 -4.01 43.96 11.18
C GLU A 463 -3.88 43.05 9.95
N TYR A 464 -4.22 41.76 10.06
CA TYR A 464 -4.23 40.81 8.95
C TYR A 464 -5.23 41.20 7.86
N LEU A 465 -6.28 41.96 8.21
CA LEU A 465 -7.23 42.49 7.23
C LEU A 465 -6.56 43.38 6.17
N GLU A 466 -5.47 44.06 6.54
CA GLU A 466 -4.70 44.93 5.64
C GLU A 466 -3.87 44.15 4.61
N LEU A 467 -3.61 42.86 4.88
CA LEU A 467 -2.87 41.97 3.99
C LEU A 467 -3.77 41.31 2.93
N LEU A 468 -5.10 41.35 3.13
CA LEU A 468 -6.04 40.71 2.23
C LEU A 468 -6.21 41.49 0.92
N SER A 469 -6.26 40.77 -0.19
CA SER A 469 -6.63 41.35 -1.49
C SER A 469 -8.08 41.89 -1.48
N PRO A 470 -8.43 42.84 -2.37
CA PRO A 470 -9.80 43.32 -2.51
C PRO A 470 -10.82 42.18 -2.74
N ALA A 471 -10.44 41.15 -3.49
CA ALA A 471 -11.26 39.95 -3.71
C ALA A 471 -11.45 39.14 -2.43
N SER A 472 -10.39 38.97 -1.64
CA SER A 472 -10.43 38.24 -0.37
C SER A 472 -11.31 38.94 0.67
N ILE A 473 -11.32 40.28 0.68
CA ILE A 473 -12.22 41.07 1.53
C ILE A 473 -13.67 40.91 1.08
N ALA A 474 -13.94 40.90 -0.23
CA ALA A 474 -15.28 40.68 -0.76
C ALA A 474 -15.83 39.29 -0.41
N THR A 475 -15.02 38.25 -0.59
CA THR A 475 -15.40 36.86 -0.24
C THR A 475 -15.54 36.67 1.26
N LEU A 476 -14.70 37.29 2.09
CA LEU A 476 -14.82 37.26 3.55
C LEU A 476 -16.20 37.74 4.02
N ARG A 477 -16.74 38.81 3.41
CA ARG A 477 -18.09 39.32 3.72
C ARG A 477 -19.19 38.32 3.35
N GLN A 478 -19.04 37.65 2.21
CA GLN A 478 -19.98 36.62 1.76
C GLN A 478 -19.92 35.36 2.64
N GLN A 479 -18.75 35.06 3.20
CA GLN A 479 -18.47 33.91 4.05
C GLN A 479 -18.78 34.14 5.54
N GLY A 480 -19.49 35.23 5.87
CA GLY A 480 -19.95 35.51 7.23
C GLY A 480 -19.00 36.33 8.10
N GLY A 481 -17.95 36.93 7.54
CA GLY A 481 -17.05 37.85 8.24
C GLY A 481 -16.17 37.17 9.30
N THR A 482 -15.84 37.90 10.37
CA THR A 482 -15.06 37.39 11.51
C THR A 482 -15.77 36.25 12.25
N LEU A 483 -15.02 35.51 13.05
CA LEU A 483 -15.56 34.49 13.96
C LEU A 483 -16.00 35.13 15.28
N THR A 484 -16.84 34.41 16.01
CA THR A 484 -17.08 34.66 17.44
C THR A 484 -15.94 34.06 18.26
N GLU A 485 -15.82 34.43 19.54
CA GLU A 485 -14.84 33.80 20.46
C GLU A 485 -15.01 32.28 20.53
N ASP A 486 -16.26 31.80 20.58
CA ASP A 486 -16.57 30.36 20.52
C ASP A 486 -16.11 29.75 19.20
N GLY A 487 -16.38 30.42 18.07
CA GLY A 487 -15.95 29.94 16.75
C GLY A 487 -14.43 29.89 16.60
N CYS A 488 -13.68 30.80 17.23
CA CYS A 488 -12.23 30.72 17.29
C CYS A 488 -11.77 29.49 18.08
N ARG A 489 -12.35 29.25 19.27
CA ARG A 489 -12.01 28.08 20.10
C ARG A 489 -12.33 26.76 19.40
N ASP A 490 -13.47 26.70 18.70
CA ASP A 490 -13.86 25.51 17.94
C ASP A 490 -12.90 25.24 16.78
N PHE A 491 -12.47 26.29 16.06
CA PHE A 491 -11.51 26.14 14.97
C PHE A 491 -10.10 25.79 15.46
N GLU A 492 -9.63 26.38 16.56
CA GLU A 492 -8.34 26.05 17.20
C GLU A 492 -8.29 24.60 17.70
N ALA A 493 -9.44 23.97 17.94
CA ALA A 493 -9.54 22.58 18.34
C ALA A 493 -9.53 21.59 17.15
N GLU A 494 -9.61 22.07 15.90
CA GLU A 494 -9.56 21.20 14.71
C GLU A 494 -8.17 20.54 14.58
N PRO A 495 -8.09 19.22 14.30
CA PRO A 495 -6.79 18.52 14.17
C PRO A 495 -5.87 19.08 13.09
N TRP A 496 -6.44 19.77 12.08
CA TRP A 496 -5.74 20.33 10.93
C TRP A 496 -5.67 21.87 10.98
N PHE A 497 -5.87 22.46 12.15
CA PHE A 497 -5.82 23.91 12.36
C PHE A 497 -4.52 24.54 11.84
N ASP A 498 -3.37 24.02 12.24
CA ASP A 498 -2.06 24.56 11.87
C ASP A 498 -1.83 24.53 10.35
N ASP A 499 -2.18 23.41 9.71
CA ASP A 499 -2.06 23.24 8.26
C ASP A 499 -3.01 24.18 7.49
N ALA A 500 -4.24 24.37 7.97
CA ALA A 500 -5.20 25.28 7.36
C ALA A 500 -4.75 26.75 7.47
N VAL A 501 -4.20 27.15 8.62
CA VAL A 501 -3.64 28.49 8.83
C VAL A 501 -2.39 28.70 7.98
N PHE A 502 -1.52 27.69 7.88
CA PHE A 502 -0.33 27.74 7.03
C PHE A 502 -0.72 27.92 5.57
N LEU A 503 -1.64 27.09 5.06
CA LEU A 503 -2.17 27.19 3.71
C LEU A 503 -2.73 28.59 3.43
N ARG A 504 -3.54 29.13 4.35
CA ARG A 504 -4.16 30.43 4.15
C ARG A 504 -3.15 31.58 4.08
N ARG A 505 -2.11 31.56 4.92
CA ARG A 505 -1.04 32.56 4.86
C ARG A 505 -0.29 32.50 3.54
N ALA A 506 0.06 31.28 3.11
CA ALA A 506 0.72 31.08 1.82
C ALA A 506 -0.13 31.57 0.64
N GLU A 507 -1.45 31.31 0.68
CA GLU A 507 -2.40 31.80 -0.32
C GLU A 507 -2.40 33.34 -0.42
N ASP A 508 -2.41 34.03 0.71
CA ASP A 508 -2.41 35.50 0.74
C ASP A 508 -1.08 36.12 0.26
N GLU A 509 0.05 35.41 0.45
CA GLU A 509 1.37 35.81 -0.05
C GLU A 509 1.56 35.56 -1.56
N SER A 510 0.74 34.69 -2.15
CA SER A 510 0.92 34.11 -3.50
C SER A 510 0.14 34.80 -4.63
N LYS A 511 0.03 36.13 -4.57
CA LYS A 511 -0.85 36.93 -5.46
C LYS A 511 -0.09 37.89 -6.36
N ILE A 512 0.98 37.39 -6.99
CA ILE A 512 1.94 38.21 -7.74
C ILE A 512 1.80 37.94 -9.25
N PRO A 513 1.22 38.88 -10.03
CA PRO A 513 1.10 38.72 -11.48
C PRO A 513 2.44 38.45 -12.17
N GLY A 514 2.52 37.36 -12.91
CA GLY A 514 3.72 36.96 -13.66
C GLY A 514 4.86 36.39 -12.80
N ALA A 515 4.62 36.08 -11.52
CA ALA A 515 5.63 35.38 -10.72
C ALA A 515 5.92 33.99 -11.29
N ALA A 516 7.21 33.65 -11.38
CA ALA A 516 7.64 32.34 -11.81
C ALA A 516 7.26 31.30 -10.75
N CYS A 517 6.56 30.25 -11.18
CA CYS A 517 6.20 29.10 -10.37
C CYS A 517 6.33 27.82 -11.21
N LEU A 518 6.34 26.69 -10.53
CA LEU A 518 6.34 25.39 -11.20
C LEU A 518 5.00 25.16 -11.91
N ASN A 519 5.04 24.47 -13.04
CA ASN A 519 3.82 24.06 -13.75
C ASN A 519 3.18 22.82 -13.09
N PHE A 520 1.97 22.48 -13.50
CA PHE A 520 1.27 21.29 -12.97
C PHE A 520 2.05 19.99 -13.16
N ALA A 521 2.78 19.84 -14.28
CA ALA A 521 3.56 18.63 -14.57
C ALA A 521 4.65 18.38 -13.51
N ALA A 522 5.24 19.43 -12.93
CA ALA A 522 6.18 19.31 -11.82
C ALA A 522 5.53 18.81 -10.50
N HIS A 523 4.22 19.02 -10.32
CA HIS A 523 3.46 18.53 -9.17
C HIS A 523 2.82 17.15 -9.38
N ARG A 524 2.68 16.70 -10.63
CA ARG A 524 2.10 15.40 -10.98
C ARG A 524 2.69 14.21 -10.19
N PRO A 525 4.02 14.07 -10.01
CA PRO A 525 4.61 12.95 -9.28
C PRO A 525 4.16 12.88 -7.81
N LEU A 526 4.06 14.05 -7.15
CA LEU A 526 3.55 14.16 -5.78
C LEU A 526 2.11 13.66 -5.69
N LEU A 527 1.24 14.12 -6.60
CA LEU A 527 -0.17 13.71 -6.61
C LEU A 527 -0.31 12.20 -6.85
N LEU A 528 0.45 11.62 -7.78
CA LEU A 528 0.44 10.17 -8.04
C LEU A 528 0.84 9.38 -6.78
N ARG A 529 1.90 9.83 -6.10
CA ARG A 529 2.40 9.19 -4.87
C ARG A 529 1.38 9.27 -3.74
N LEU A 530 0.75 10.44 -3.54
CA LEU A 530 -0.28 10.62 -2.51
C LEU A 530 -1.54 9.79 -2.81
N ALA A 531 -2.01 9.80 -4.06
CA ALA A 531 -3.18 9.02 -4.48
C ALA A 531 -2.92 7.50 -4.34
N ALA A 532 -1.77 7.03 -4.80
CA ALA A 532 -1.36 5.64 -4.63
C ALA A 532 -1.29 5.24 -3.15
N ARG A 533 -0.66 6.07 -2.31
CA ARG A 533 -0.55 5.85 -0.87
C ARG A 533 -1.92 5.79 -0.20
N HIS A 534 -2.80 6.75 -0.48
CA HIS A 534 -4.13 6.79 0.09
C HIS A 534 -4.93 5.55 -0.30
N SER A 535 -4.88 5.15 -1.57
CA SER A 535 -5.59 3.96 -2.07
C SER A 535 -5.17 2.66 -1.38
N LEU A 536 -3.93 2.58 -0.87
CA LEU A 536 -3.42 1.44 -0.12
C LEU A 536 -3.77 1.48 1.37
N LEU A 537 -4.06 2.67 1.92
CA LEU A 537 -4.35 2.87 3.34
C LEU A 537 -5.86 2.90 3.63
N ALA A 538 -6.67 3.48 2.76
CA ALA A 538 -8.12 3.59 2.95
C ALA A 538 -8.83 2.24 2.91
N GLU A 539 -8.19 1.24 2.29
CA GLU A 539 -8.70 -0.11 2.11
C GLU A 539 -7.97 -1.16 2.97
N ALA A 540 -7.00 -0.72 3.78
CA ALA A 540 -6.24 -1.53 4.76
C ALA A 540 -6.83 -1.38 6.16
#